data_AF-A0A7S1DL78-F1
#
_entry.id   AF-A0A7S1DL78-F1
#
_cell.length_a   1.000
_cell.length_b   1.000
_cell.length_c   1.000
_cell.angle_alpha   90.00
_cell.angle_beta   90.00
_cell.angle_gamma   90.00
#
_symmetry.space_group_name_H-M   'P 1'
#
loop_
_entity.id
_entity.type
_entity.pdbx_description
1 polymer ?
#
loop_
_entity_poly.entity_id
_entity_poly.type
_entity_poly.pdbx_seq_one_letter_code
_entity_poly.pdbx_strand_id
1 'polypeptide(L)'
;VLLAVTVLEQVMQNCGPELHTTIATKEFMGDVSALVLNPNLDAPLHRKVVQLVQNWGLGFKHMQDKLPVFYETYSTLRAQGVRFPEYDAANAPIYALRQAPRP
;
A
#
# COMPACT_ATOMS: atom_id res chain seq x y z
N VAL A 1 14.86 9.02 4.04
CA VAL A 1 13.48 8.78 3.53
C VAL A 1 13.17 7.28 3.38
N LEU A 2 14.04 6.46 2.75
CA LEU A 2 13.80 5.01 2.63
C LEU A 2 13.50 4.29 3.96
N LEU A 3 14.24 4.62 5.03
CA LEU A 3 13.99 4.06 6.36
C LEU A 3 12.59 4.38 6.90
N ALA A 4 12.04 5.57 6.62
CA ALA A 4 10.71 5.94 7.07
C ALA A 4 9.63 5.10 6.37
N VAL A 5 9.78 4.84 5.07
CA VAL A 5 8.89 3.94 4.31
C VAL A 5 8.98 2.50 4.82
N THR A 6 10.18 2.04 5.18
CA THR A 6 10.37 0.71 5.80
C THR A 6 9.70 0.63 7.16
N VAL A 7 9.87 1.63 8.03
CA VAL A 7 9.21 1.66 9.36
C VAL A 7 7.70 1.67 9.21
N LEU A 8 7.16 2.47 8.29
CA LEU A 8 5.73 2.53 8.00
C LEU A 8 5.17 1.17 7.59
N GLU A 9 5.89 0.42 6.75
CA GLU A 9 5.52 -0.94 6.38
C GLU A 9 5.48 -1.87 7.60
N GLN A 10 6.49 -1.82 8.49
CA GLN A 10 6.53 -2.64 9.70
C GLN A 10 5.40 -2.29 10.68
N VAL A 11 5.09 -1.01 10.83
CA VAL A 11 4.04 -0.51 11.74
C VAL A 11 2.65 -0.92 11.21
N MET A 12 2.42 -0.85 9.89
CA MET A 12 1.23 -1.42 9.26
C MET A 12 1.08 -2.93 9.46
N GLN A 13 2.17 -3.69 9.52
CA GLN A 13 2.10 -5.14 9.74
C GLN A 13 1.79 -5.51 11.21
N ASN A 14 2.21 -4.67 12.17
CA ASN A 14 2.23 -5.05 13.58
C ASN A 14 1.18 -4.35 14.47
N CYS A 15 0.73 -3.14 14.13
CA CYS A 15 -0.07 -2.32 15.05
C CYS A 15 -1.60 -2.44 14.87
N GLY A 16 -2.08 -3.19 13.88
CA GLY A 16 -3.50 -3.54 13.78
C GLY A 16 -4.45 -2.43 13.29
N PRO A 17 -5.78 -2.64 13.42
CA PRO A 17 -6.81 -1.90 12.69
C PRO A 17 -6.91 -0.39 13.00
N GLU A 18 -6.61 0.00 14.24
CA GLU A 18 -6.68 1.41 14.65
C GLU A 18 -5.69 2.26 13.84
N LEU A 19 -4.44 1.78 13.74
CA LEU A 19 -3.43 2.40 12.90
C LEU A 19 -3.84 2.39 11.42
N HIS A 20 -4.38 1.26 10.92
CA HIS A 20 -4.79 1.15 9.52
C HIS A 20 -5.81 2.23 9.15
N THR A 21 -6.76 2.51 10.05
CA THR A 21 -7.78 3.55 9.87
C THR A 21 -7.17 4.94 9.85
N THR A 22 -6.20 5.22 10.74
CA THR A 22 -5.48 6.51 10.75
C THR A 22 -4.68 6.74 9.47
N ILE A 23 -4.11 5.69 8.88
CA ILE A 23 -3.31 5.78 7.64
C ILE A 23 -4.20 5.82 6.39
N ALA A 24 -5.39 5.22 6.43
CA ALA A 24 -6.33 5.13 5.32
C ALA A 24 -7.07 6.45 5.02
N THR A 25 -6.36 7.57 4.97
CA THR A 25 -6.91 8.88 4.63
C THR A 25 -6.56 9.26 3.20
N LYS A 26 -7.46 10.02 2.55
CA LYS A 26 -7.25 10.51 1.19
C LYS A 26 -6.04 11.43 1.06
N GLU A 27 -5.79 12.22 2.10
CA GLU A 27 -4.63 13.12 2.18
C GLU A 27 -3.33 12.32 2.18
N PHE A 28 -3.19 11.38 3.13
CA PHE A 28 -1.98 10.57 3.25
C PHE A 28 -1.73 9.73 2.00
N MET A 29 -2.74 9.04 1.47
CA MET A 29 -2.57 8.26 0.24
C MET A 29 -2.40 9.13 -1.01
N GLY A 30 -2.88 10.37 -0.98
CA GLY A 30 -2.61 11.38 -2.00
C GLY A 30 -1.12 11.73 -2.06
N ASP A 31 -0.50 11.97 -0.91
CA ASP A 31 0.95 12.24 -0.81
C ASP A 31 1.77 11.01 -1.26
N VAL A 32 1.36 9.80 -0.86
CA VAL A 32 1.99 8.56 -1.31
C VAL A 32 1.87 8.40 -2.84
N SER A 33 0.72 8.76 -3.42
CA SER A 33 0.52 8.76 -4.87
C SER A 33 1.42 9.77 -5.58
N ALA A 34 1.58 10.97 -5.02
CA ALA A 34 2.49 11.99 -5.55
C ALA A 34 3.95 11.51 -5.54
N LEU A 35 4.36 10.74 -4.53
CA LEU A 35 5.67 10.09 -4.51
C LEU A 35 5.83 9.05 -5.62
N VAL A 36 4.82 8.21 -5.87
CA VAL A 36 4.84 7.24 -6.98
C VAL A 36 4.95 7.95 -8.33
N LEU A 37 4.26 9.07 -8.51
CA LEU A 37 4.23 9.81 -9.77
C LEU A 37 5.44 10.73 -9.95
N ASN A 38 6.33 10.86 -8.95
CA ASN A 38 7.48 11.74 -9.02
C ASN A 38 8.63 11.10 -9.83
N PRO A 39 8.96 11.61 -11.04
CA PRO A 39 9.99 11.03 -11.88
C PRO A 39 11.41 11.22 -11.33
N ASN A 40 11.60 12.15 -10.38
CA ASN A 40 12.90 12.45 -9.78
C ASN A 40 13.15 11.69 -8.47
N LEU A 41 12.22 10.82 -8.07
CA LEU A 41 12.38 10.03 -6.86
C LEU A 41 13.48 8.97 -7.05
N ASP A 42 14.36 8.85 -6.05
CA ASP A 42 15.42 7.83 -6.05
C ASP A 42 14.85 6.43 -6.36
N ALA A 43 15.46 5.71 -7.30
CA ALA A 43 14.87 4.49 -7.87
C ALA A 43 14.58 3.38 -6.82
N PRO A 44 15.48 3.06 -5.87
CA PRO A 44 15.18 2.21 -4.72
C PRO A 44 13.94 2.65 -3.92
N LEU A 45 13.84 3.95 -3.63
CA LEU A 45 12.71 4.50 -2.89
C LEU A 45 11.41 4.41 -3.69
N HIS A 46 11.44 4.77 -4.97
CA HIS A 46 10.29 4.65 -5.88
C HIS A 46 9.77 3.21 -5.92
N ARG A 47 10.67 2.22 -6.11
CA ARG A 47 10.27 0.80 -6.09
C ARG A 47 9.60 0.41 -4.76
N LYS A 48 10.13 0.88 -3.63
CA LYS A 48 9.57 0.57 -2.31
C LYS A 48 8.18 1.18 -2.13
N VAL A 49 7.95 2.42 -2.56
CA VAL A 49 6.64 3.08 -2.47
C VAL A 49 5.62 2.41 -3.38
N VAL A 50 6.00 2.08 -4.63
CA VAL A 50 5.12 1.33 -5.55
C VAL A 50 4.71 -0.02 -4.94
N GLN A 51 5.66 -0.76 -4.36
CA GLN A 51 5.37 -2.02 -3.68
C GLN A 51 4.45 -1.82 -2.47
N LEU A 52 4.66 -0.77 -1.68
CA LEU A 52 3.82 -0.44 -0.53
C LEU A 52 2.35 -0.22 -0.95
N VAL A 53 2.13 0.56 -2.00
CA VAL A 53 0.79 0.84 -2.53
C VAL A 53 0.12 -0.43 -3.05
N GLN A 54 0.83 -1.30 -3.77
CA GLN A 54 0.29 -2.59 -4.21
C GLN A 54 -0.09 -3.49 -3.04
N ASN A 55 0.81 -3.59 -2.06
CA ASN A 55 0.63 -4.40 -0.88
C ASN A 55 -0.64 -3.97 -0.12
N TRP A 56 -0.81 -2.67 0.11
CA TRP A 56 -2.01 -2.17 0.78
C TRP A 56 -3.26 -2.32 -0.09
N GLY A 57 -3.20 -1.93 -1.36
CA GLY A 57 -4.36 -2.01 -2.26
C GLY A 57 -4.90 -3.42 -2.40
N LEU A 58 -4.03 -4.41 -2.63
CA LEU A 58 -4.45 -5.81 -2.77
C LEU A 58 -4.73 -6.46 -1.42
N GLY A 59 -3.92 -6.17 -0.39
CA GLY A 59 -4.07 -6.75 0.93
C GLY A 59 -5.36 -6.33 1.63
N PHE A 60 -5.75 -5.05 1.50
CA PHE A 60 -6.99 -4.51 2.10
C PHE A 60 -8.21 -4.58 1.16
N LYS A 61 -8.09 -5.20 -0.03
CA LYS A 61 -9.18 -5.24 -1.03
C LYS A 61 -10.51 -5.78 -0.48
N HIS A 62 -10.45 -6.80 0.38
CA HIS A 62 -11.63 -7.40 1.01
C HIS A 62 -12.26 -6.52 2.11
N MET A 63 -11.55 -5.48 2.56
CA MET A 63 -12.03 -4.44 3.48
C MET A 63 -12.32 -3.12 2.77
N GLN A 64 -12.51 -3.11 1.45
CA GLN A 64 -12.81 -1.87 0.70
C GLN A 64 -14.02 -1.11 1.24
N ASP A 65 -14.98 -1.76 1.90
CA ASP A 65 -16.12 -1.08 2.52
C ASP A 65 -15.72 -0.23 3.75
N LYS A 66 -14.59 -0.55 4.40
CA LYS A 66 -14.08 0.13 5.60
C LYS A 66 -12.86 1.00 5.31
N LEU A 67 -11.97 0.52 4.43
CA LEU A 67 -10.70 1.16 4.07
C LEU A 67 -10.60 1.29 2.53
N PRO A 68 -11.56 1.96 1.87
CA PRO A 68 -11.66 2.01 0.39
C PRO A 68 -10.42 2.63 -0.24
N VAL A 69 -9.87 3.65 0.43
CA VAL A 69 -8.78 4.49 -0.05
C VAL A 69 -7.55 3.69 -0.50
N PHE A 70 -7.19 2.59 0.17
CA PHE A 70 -6.04 1.77 -0.24
C PHE A 70 -6.22 1.16 -1.64
N TYR A 71 -7.37 0.53 -1.90
CA TYR A 71 -7.64 -0.09 -3.18
C TYR A 71 -7.93 0.94 -4.27
N GLU A 72 -8.65 2.02 -3.95
CA GLU A 72 -8.93 3.13 -4.85
C GLU A 72 -7.64 3.77 -5.37
N THR A 73 -6.69 4.08 -4.49
CA THR A 73 -5.38 4.64 -4.87
C THR A 73 -4.60 3.68 -5.78
N TYR A 74 -4.50 2.40 -5.40
CA TYR A 74 -3.84 1.39 -6.23
C TYR A 74 -4.47 1.28 -7.63
N SER A 75 -5.79 1.17 -7.70
CA SER A 75 -6.54 1.06 -8.96
C SER A 75 -6.38 2.31 -9.83
N THR A 76 -6.40 3.48 -9.23
CA THR A 76 -6.24 4.77 -9.92
C THR A 76 -4.84 4.89 -10.55
N LEU A 77 -3.79 4.57 -9.79
CA LEU A 77 -2.42 4.59 -10.30
C LEU A 77 -2.21 3.58 -11.44
N ARG A 78 -2.84 2.39 -11.36
CA ARG A 78 -2.84 1.43 -12.48
C ARG A 78 -3.52 1.99 -13.73
N ALA A 79 -4.67 2.64 -13.57
CA ALA A 79 -5.38 3.27 -14.69
C ALA A 79 -4.56 4.40 -15.33
N GLN A 80 -3.73 5.09 -14.55
CA GLN A 80 -2.79 6.12 -15.01
C GLN A 80 -1.51 5.54 -15.67
N GLY A 81 -1.36 4.22 -15.73
CA GLY A 81 -0.24 3.55 -16.40
C GLY A 81 0.96 3.20 -15.50
N VAL A 82 0.84 3.39 -14.17
CA VAL A 82 1.89 2.94 -13.23
C VAL A 82 2.01 1.42 -13.29
N ARG A 83 3.23 0.94 -13.53
CA ARG A 83 3.55 -0.48 -13.56
C ARG A 83 3.85 -0.96 -12.15
N PHE A 84 3.02 -1.85 -11.64
CA PHE A 84 3.27 -2.58 -10.40
C PHE A 84 3.97 -3.90 -10.71
N PRO A 85 4.84 -4.40 -9.80
CA PRO A 85 5.49 -5.69 -9.99
C PRO A 85 4.46 -6.84 -9.98
N GLU A 86 4.87 -8.01 -10.47
CA GLU A 86 4.03 -9.21 -10.39
C GLU A 86 3.69 -9.51 -8.94
N TYR A 87 2.41 -9.75 -8.67
CA TYR A 87 1.95 -10.08 -7.34
C TYR A 87 2.29 -11.54 -7.04
N ASP A 88 3.23 -11.75 -6.13
CA ASP A 88 3.52 -13.05 -5.57
C ASP A 88 2.86 -13.19 -4.19
N ALA A 89 1.93 -14.12 -4.07
CA ALA A 89 1.24 -14.41 -2.82
C ALA A 89 2.19 -14.86 -1.70
N ALA A 90 3.36 -15.44 -2.04
CA ALA A 90 4.39 -15.78 -1.06
C ALA A 90 5.06 -14.54 -0.45
N ASN A 91 5.06 -13.42 -1.17
CA ASN A 91 5.55 -12.12 -0.72
C ASN A 91 4.43 -11.19 -0.23
N ALA A 92 3.22 -11.73 -0.04
CA ALA A 92 2.11 -10.97 0.47
C ALA A 92 2.40 -10.48 1.90
N PRO A 93 1.99 -9.25 2.25
CA PRO A 93 2.13 -8.75 3.60
C PRO A 93 1.40 -9.62 4.62
N ILE A 94 1.95 -9.73 5.83
CA ILE A 94 1.36 -10.55 6.91
C ILE A 94 -0.08 -10.12 7.23
N TYR A 95 -0.41 -8.83 7.17
CA TYR A 95 -1.78 -8.37 7.40
C TYR A 95 -2.75 -8.90 6.34
N ALA A 96 -2.33 -9.01 5.07
CA ALA A 96 -3.17 -9.56 4.00
C ALA A 96 -3.48 -11.05 4.25
N LEU A 97 -2.51 -11.80 4.77
CA LEU A 97 -2.69 -13.21 5.15
C LEU A 97 -3.61 -13.38 6.37
N ARG A 98 -3.46 -12.52 7.39
CA ARG A 98 -4.30 -12.54 8.60
C ARG A 98 -5.76 -12.21 8.34
N GLN A 99 -6.01 -11.48 7.27
CA GLN A 99 -7.33 -10.96 6.94
C GLN A 99 -8.01 -11.77 5.81
N ALA A 100 -7.33 -12.76 5.23
CA ALA A 100 -7.95 -13.72 4.34
C ALA A 100 -9.08 -14.47 5.08
N PRO A 101 -10.27 -14.65 4.46
CA PRO A 101 -11.34 -15.41 5.08
C PRO A 101 -10.83 -16.82 5.40
N ARG A 102 -10.95 -17.23 6.66
CA ARG A 102 -10.69 -18.62 7.06
C ARG A 102 -11.72 -19.51 6.35
N PRO A 103 -11.31 -20.67 5.80
CA PRO A 103 -12.22 -21.60 5.14
C PRO A 103 -13.31 -22.11 6.09
#